data_AF-A0A3B1CXG9-F1
#
_entry.id   AF-A0A3B1CXG9-F1
#
_cell.length_a   1.000
_cell.length_b   1.000
_cell.length_c   1.000
_cell.angle_alpha   90.00
_cell.angle_beta   90.00
_cell.angle_gamma   90.00
#
_symmetry.space_group_name_H-M   'P 1'
#
loop_
_entity.id
_entity.type
_entity.pdbx_description
1 polymer ?
#
loop_
_entity_poly.entity_id
_entity_poly.type
_entity_poly.pdbx_seq_one_letter_code
_entity_poly.pdbx_strand_id
1 'polypeptide(L)'
;RGVIGAGAGRRLLGELKIKRLKSRGATFDMLLKSLDELSQVAENHGVNVGLENRYYLREYPDFEEMAIIFSRLSGSRIKYWHDTGHAQAQNNLGITPANVWLEEFGDLLIGVHLHDVDRYHDHLPPPSGGEGAVDFRSLKPYLKPDIIRILEMRDEISVERAKRGVEWLKEQGIA
;
A
#
# COMPACT_ATOMS: atom_id res chain seq x y z
N ARG A 1 14.13 12.04 19.01
CA ARG A 1 13.13 11.37 18.15
C ARG A 1 11.95 12.34 18.00
N GLY A 2 11.57 12.71 16.77
CA GLY A 2 10.46 13.63 16.54
C GLY A 2 9.12 12.95 16.84
N VAL A 3 8.24 13.61 17.58
CA VAL A 3 6.91 13.08 17.91
C VAL A 3 5.98 13.42 16.74
N ILE A 4 5.59 12.40 15.97
CA ILE A 4 4.76 12.51 14.76
C ILE A 4 3.43 13.23 15.05
N GLY A 5 2.88 13.08 16.27
CA GLY A 5 1.68 13.76 16.74
C GLY A 5 1.88 15.13 17.42
N ALA A 6 3.11 15.64 17.54
CA ALA A 6 3.34 16.98 18.09
C ALA A 6 3.09 18.06 17.05
N GLY A 7 2.82 19.29 17.49
CA GLY A 7 2.59 20.43 16.58
C GLY A 7 3.73 20.65 15.58
N ALA A 8 4.98 20.38 15.97
CA ALA A 8 6.13 20.44 15.07
C ALA A 8 6.12 19.34 13.99
N GLY A 9 5.72 18.11 14.34
CA GLY A 9 5.61 16.99 13.40
C GLY A 9 4.55 17.25 12.33
N ARG A 10 3.36 17.71 12.75
CA ARG A 10 2.28 18.10 11.82
C ARG A 10 2.69 19.21 10.86
N ARG A 11 3.41 20.23 11.35
CA ARG A 11 3.93 21.32 10.49
C ARG A 11 4.90 20.80 9.44
N LEU A 12 5.89 20.00 9.85
CA LEU A 12 6.85 19.40 8.94
C LEU A 12 6.17 18.53 7.87
N LEU A 13 5.20 17.70 8.27
CA LEU A 13 4.45 16.88 7.32
C LEU A 13 3.68 17.74 6.30
N GLY A 14 3.04 18.82 6.76
CA GLY A 14 2.35 19.78 5.88
C GLY A 14 3.30 20.43 4.87
N GLU A 15 4.48 20.88 5.33
CA GLU A 15 5.52 21.44 4.46
C GLU A 15 6.00 20.44 3.39
N LEU A 16 6.19 19.17 3.79
CA LEU A 16 6.60 18.10 2.87
C LEU A 16 5.51 17.78 1.84
N LYS A 17 4.23 17.73 2.24
CA LYS A 17 3.10 17.54 1.31
C LYS A 17 3.03 18.69 0.29
N ILE A 18 3.17 19.95 0.75
CA ILE A 18 3.19 21.12 -0.14
C ILE A 18 4.37 21.06 -1.11
N LYS A 19 5.57 20.72 -0.62
CA LYS A 19 6.76 20.61 -1.46
C LYS A 19 6.58 19.53 -2.54
N ARG A 20 6.06 18.37 -2.16
CA ARG A 20 5.76 17.27 -3.10
C ARG A 20 4.79 17.71 -4.18
N LEU A 21 3.66 18.30 -3.79
CA LEU A 21 2.63 18.75 -4.73
C LEU A 21 3.18 19.77 -5.74
N LYS A 22 4.04 20.69 -5.29
CA LYS A 22 4.73 21.65 -6.18
C LYS A 22 5.68 20.98 -7.18
N SER A 23 6.30 19.86 -6.79
CA SER A 23 7.20 19.09 -7.66
C SER A 23 6.52 18.04 -8.53
N ARG A 24 5.19 17.84 -8.38
CA ARG A 24 4.44 16.78 -9.06
C ARG A 24 4.50 16.89 -10.58
N GLY A 25 4.15 18.06 -11.11
CA GLY A 25 3.91 18.40 -12.52
C GLY A 25 4.24 17.30 -13.53
N ALA A 26 5.32 17.50 -14.28
CA ALA A 26 5.70 16.63 -15.39
C ALA A 26 5.94 15.16 -14.99
N THR A 27 6.34 14.88 -13.74
CA THR A 27 6.59 13.50 -13.29
C THR A 27 5.30 12.69 -13.25
N PHE A 28 4.21 13.27 -12.74
CA PHE A 28 2.92 12.57 -12.70
C PHE A 28 2.29 12.46 -14.09
N ASP A 29 2.44 13.47 -14.94
CA ASP A 29 1.97 13.40 -16.32
C ASP A 29 2.68 12.27 -17.10
N MET A 30 3.99 12.10 -16.88
CA MET A 30 4.75 11.01 -17.46
C MET A 30 4.33 9.65 -16.90
N LEU A 31 4.03 9.54 -15.59
CA LEU A 31 3.47 8.33 -15.01
C LEU A 31 2.15 7.95 -15.69
N LEU A 32 1.22 8.90 -15.87
CA LEU A 32 -0.06 8.66 -16.54
C LEU A 32 0.14 8.18 -17.99
N LYS A 33 1.06 8.81 -18.74
CA LYS A 33 1.41 8.36 -20.08
C LYS A 33 1.94 6.93 -20.10
N SER A 34 2.86 6.59 -19.18
CA SER A 34 3.41 5.24 -19.10
C SER A 34 2.37 4.20 -18.70
N LEU A 35 1.43 4.54 -17.80
CA LEU A 35 0.35 3.63 -17.41
C LEU A 35 -0.66 3.41 -18.54
N ASP A 36 -0.93 4.42 -19.36
CA ASP A 36 -1.77 4.30 -20.56
C ASP A 36 -1.13 3.34 -21.59
N GLU A 37 0.17 3.50 -21.85
CA GLU A 37 0.94 2.59 -22.72
C GLU A 37 0.97 1.16 -22.18
N LEU A 38 1.22 0.99 -20.87
CA LEU A 38 1.20 -0.32 -20.21
C LEU A 38 -0.18 -0.96 -20.25
N SER A 39 -1.24 -0.18 -20.07
CA SER A 39 -2.63 -0.64 -20.16
C SER A 39 -2.92 -1.26 -21.53
N GLN A 40 -2.49 -0.60 -22.62
CA GLN A 40 -2.70 -1.13 -23.96
C GLN A 40 -1.99 -2.47 -24.20
N VAL A 41 -0.77 -2.62 -23.68
CA VAL A 41 -0.02 -3.88 -23.75
C VAL A 41 -0.70 -4.96 -22.89
N ALA A 42 -1.12 -4.60 -21.68
CA ALA A 42 -1.81 -5.49 -20.76
C ALA A 42 -3.10 -6.05 -21.36
N GLU A 43 -3.86 -5.23 -22.08
CA GLU A 43 -5.06 -5.65 -22.82
C GLU A 43 -4.75 -6.69 -23.89
N ASN A 44 -3.73 -6.46 -24.71
CA ASN A 44 -3.34 -7.38 -25.77
C ASN A 44 -2.91 -8.76 -25.24
N HIS A 45 -2.39 -8.80 -24.01
CA HIS A 45 -1.96 -10.04 -23.35
C HIS A 45 -2.98 -10.61 -22.36
N GLY A 46 -4.09 -9.92 -22.12
CA GLY A 46 -5.09 -10.36 -21.16
C GLY A 46 -4.62 -10.39 -19.70
N VAL A 47 -3.60 -9.61 -19.33
CA VAL A 47 -2.99 -9.60 -17.99
C VAL A 47 -3.35 -8.36 -17.20
N ASN A 48 -3.59 -8.48 -15.90
CA ASN A 48 -3.78 -7.30 -15.04
C ASN A 48 -2.44 -6.75 -14.57
N VAL A 49 -2.34 -5.43 -14.44
CA VAL A 49 -1.20 -4.74 -13.83
C VAL A 49 -1.65 -4.14 -12.50
N GLY A 50 -1.08 -4.63 -11.39
CA GLY A 50 -1.36 -4.12 -10.05
C GLY A 50 -0.53 -2.88 -9.72
N LEU A 51 -1.19 -1.81 -9.29
CA LEU A 51 -0.55 -0.62 -8.73
C LEU A 51 -0.59 -0.66 -7.22
N GLU A 52 0.60 -0.61 -6.63
CA GLU A 52 0.80 -0.73 -5.19
C GLU A 52 0.84 0.63 -4.48
N ASN A 53 0.19 0.76 -3.32
CA ASN A 53 0.35 1.92 -2.44
C ASN A 53 1.79 1.98 -1.88
N ARG A 54 2.34 3.19 -1.85
CA ARG A 54 3.76 3.41 -1.59
C ARG A 54 4.10 3.58 -0.12
N TYR A 55 5.35 3.36 0.25
CA TYR A 55 5.82 3.51 1.63
C TYR A 55 6.15 4.97 1.96
N TYR A 56 6.93 5.64 1.11
CA TYR A 56 7.37 7.01 1.33
C TYR A 56 6.42 8.05 0.74
N LEU A 57 6.21 9.14 1.47
CA LEU A 57 5.43 10.30 1.01
C LEU A 57 5.87 10.82 -0.38
N ARG A 58 7.15 10.76 -0.72
CA ARG A 58 7.68 11.33 -1.98
C ARG A 58 7.50 10.43 -3.20
N GLU A 59 7.07 9.19 -3.02
CA GLU A 59 6.87 8.25 -4.11
C GLU A 59 5.55 8.54 -4.84
N TYR A 60 5.47 8.01 -6.06
CA TYR A 60 4.27 8.08 -6.88
C TYR A 60 3.72 6.67 -7.13
N PRO A 61 2.40 6.51 -7.26
CA PRO A 61 1.38 7.51 -6.91
C PRO A 61 1.14 7.61 -5.38
N ASP A 62 0.70 8.77 -4.91
CA ASP A 62 0.03 8.89 -3.60
C ASP A 62 -1.46 8.50 -3.66
N PHE A 63 -2.20 8.69 -2.57
CA PHE A 63 -3.61 8.29 -2.48
C PHE A 63 -4.50 9.05 -3.48
N GLU A 64 -4.37 10.38 -3.51
CA GLU A 64 -5.15 11.22 -4.42
C GLU A 64 -4.78 10.98 -5.89
N GLU A 65 -3.50 10.70 -6.17
CA GLU A 65 -3.02 10.34 -7.49
C GLU A 65 -3.49 8.96 -7.94
N MET A 66 -3.58 7.98 -7.03
CA MET A 66 -4.20 6.68 -7.30
C MET A 66 -5.65 6.84 -7.75
N ALA A 67 -6.42 7.68 -7.07
CA ALA A 67 -7.81 7.96 -7.46
C ALA A 67 -7.88 8.57 -8.88
N ILE A 68 -6.99 9.51 -9.21
CA ILE A 68 -6.89 10.09 -10.56
C ILE A 68 -6.55 9.02 -11.60
N ILE A 69 -5.56 8.15 -11.31
CA ILE A 69 -5.13 7.07 -12.20
C ILE A 69 -6.31 6.13 -12.50
N PHE A 70 -6.98 5.62 -11.47
CA PHE A 70 -8.08 4.67 -11.64
C PHE A 70 -9.32 5.28 -12.29
N SER A 71 -9.57 6.58 -12.06
CA SER A 71 -10.61 7.32 -12.77
C SER A 71 -10.28 7.44 -14.26
N ARG A 72 -9.05 7.85 -14.60
CA ARG A 72 -8.62 8.07 -16.00
C ARG A 72 -8.51 6.78 -16.81
N LEU A 73 -8.04 5.71 -16.18
CA LEU A 73 -7.86 4.39 -16.79
C LEU A 73 -9.01 3.44 -16.42
N SER A 74 -10.20 3.99 -16.15
CA SER A 74 -11.37 3.18 -15.85
C SER A 74 -11.68 2.19 -16.98
N GLY A 75 -12.01 0.95 -16.61
CA GLY A 75 -12.25 -0.14 -17.56
C GLY A 75 -10.97 -0.83 -18.07
N SER A 76 -9.79 -0.28 -17.80
CA SER A 76 -8.53 -0.93 -18.14
C SER A 76 -8.18 -2.13 -17.25
N ARG A 77 -7.10 -2.81 -17.63
CA ARG A 77 -6.38 -3.83 -16.83
C ARG A 77 -5.45 -3.27 -15.76
N ILE A 78 -5.41 -1.95 -15.55
CA ILE A 78 -4.74 -1.36 -14.39
C ILE A 78 -5.64 -1.53 -13.16
N LYS A 79 -5.13 -2.20 -12.14
CA LYS A 79 -5.87 -2.64 -10.95
C LYS A 79 -5.12 -2.25 -9.68
N TYR A 80 -5.77 -2.41 -8.53
CA TYR A 80 -5.18 -2.09 -7.25
C TYR A 80 -4.45 -3.30 -6.63
N TRP A 81 -3.25 -3.04 -6.10
CA TRP A 81 -2.48 -3.97 -5.28
C TRP A 81 -2.26 -3.35 -3.90
N HIS A 82 -2.67 -4.02 -2.83
CA HIS A 82 -2.59 -3.44 -1.48
C HIS A 82 -1.38 -3.95 -0.73
N ASP A 83 -0.48 -3.05 -0.33
CA ASP A 83 0.57 -3.35 0.62
C ASP A 83 0.15 -2.93 2.03
N THR A 84 0.01 -3.90 2.93
CA THR A 84 -0.50 -3.69 4.29
C THR A 84 0.46 -2.88 5.16
N GLY A 85 1.76 -3.13 5.02
CA GLY A 85 2.76 -2.47 5.85
C GLY A 85 2.97 -1.02 5.43
N HIS A 86 2.98 -0.74 4.12
CA HIS A 86 3.05 0.62 3.59
C HIS A 86 1.85 1.47 4.05
N ALA A 87 0.64 0.93 3.93
CA ALA A 87 -0.58 1.64 4.37
C ALA A 87 -0.53 1.95 5.87
N GLN A 88 -0.11 0.99 6.69
CA GLN A 88 -0.03 1.17 8.14
C GLN A 88 1.13 2.09 8.55
N ALA A 89 2.30 2.01 7.90
CA ALA A 89 3.42 2.91 8.16
C ALA A 89 3.05 4.37 7.84
N GLN A 90 2.39 4.62 6.71
CA GLN A 90 1.86 5.95 6.38
C GLN A 90 0.83 6.44 7.40
N ASN A 91 -0.07 5.57 7.85
CA ASN A 91 -1.05 5.88 8.89
C ASN A 91 -0.36 6.30 10.19
N ASN A 92 0.63 5.52 10.63
CA ASN A 92 1.42 5.80 11.83
C ASN A 92 2.20 7.12 11.72
N LEU A 93 2.56 7.54 10.50
CA LEU A 93 3.19 8.83 10.19
C LEU A 93 2.19 9.99 10.01
N GLY A 94 0.88 9.71 10.07
CA GLY A 94 -0.18 10.70 9.83
C GLY A 94 -0.29 11.16 8.38
N ILE A 95 0.28 10.42 7.43
CA ILE A 95 0.30 10.77 6.00
C ILE A 95 -1.07 10.48 5.38
N THR A 96 -1.48 9.22 5.41
CA THR A 96 -2.75 8.72 4.85
C THR A 96 -3.29 7.66 5.79
N PRO A 97 -4.56 7.72 6.23
CA PRO A 97 -5.16 6.67 7.04
C PRO A 97 -5.12 5.31 6.34
N ALA A 98 -4.87 4.22 7.07
CA ALA A 98 -4.69 2.91 6.45
C ALA A 98 -6.00 2.37 5.85
N ASN A 99 -7.14 2.62 6.51
CA ASN A 99 -8.46 2.09 6.11
C ASN A 99 -8.96 2.66 4.77
N VAL A 100 -8.62 3.90 4.45
CA VAL A 100 -9.17 4.58 3.26
C VAL A 100 -8.75 3.91 1.94
N TRP A 101 -7.60 3.21 1.92
CA TRP A 101 -7.09 2.56 0.72
C TRP A 101 -8.02 1.46 0.20
N LEU A 102 -8.48 0.58 1.10
CA LEU A 102 -9.37 -0.51 0.73
C LEU A 102 -10.83 -0.06 0.65
N GLU A 103 -11.22 0.95 1.43
CA GLU A 103 -12.53 1.59 1.29
C GLU A 103 -12.72 2.21 -0.10
N GLU A 104 -11.69 2.90 -0.63
CA GLU A 104 -11.77 3.58 -1.92
C GLU A 104 -11.47 2.63 -3.10
N PHE A 105 -10.44 1.78 -2.99
CA PHE A 105 -9.92 1.01 -4.13
C PHE A 105 -10.18 -0.50 -4.03
N GLY A 106 -10.90 -0.96 -3.00
CA GLY A 106 -11.15 -2.39 -2.74
C GLY A 106 -11.86 -3.12 -3.88
N ASP A 107 -12.69 -2.43 -4.66
CA ASP A 107 -13.36 -3.02 -5.83
C ASP A 107 -12.41 -3.31 -7.00
N LEU A 108 -11.25 -2.65 -7.03
CA LEU A 108 -10.19 -2.88 -8.03
C LEU A 108 -9.10 -3.82 -7.52
N LEU A 109 -9.21 -4.32 -6.29
CA LEU A 109 -8.18 -5.13 -5.65
C LEU A 109 -7.98 -6.44 -6.41
N ILE A 110 -6.73 -6.76 -6.75
CA ILE A 110 -6.36 -8.05 -7.36
C ILE A 110 -5.29 -8.81 -6.56
N GLY A 111 -4.61 -8.15 -5.64
CA GLY A 111 -3.59 -8.78 -4.82
C GLY A 111 -3.15 -7.95 -3.64
N VAL A 112 -2.50 -8.61 -2.69
CA VAL A 112 -1.99 -8.01 -1.47
C VAL A 112 -0.57 -8.47 -1.14
N HIS A 113 0.26 -7.54 -0.68
CA HIS A 113 1.47 -7.85 0.09
C HIS A 113 1.12 -7.84 1.58
N LEU A 114 1.36 -8.98 2.23
CA LEU A 114 1.08 -9.22 3.64
C LEU A 114 2.38 -9.14 4.43
N HIS A 115 2.49 -8.07 5.20
CA HIS A 115 3.51 -7.89 6.23
C HIS A 115 3.08 -6.87 7.25
N ASP A 116 3.71 -6.93 8.42
CA ASP A 116 3.37 -6.11 9.57
C ASP A 116 4.45 -5.06 9.84
N VAL A 117 4.14 -4.13 10.74
CA VAL A 117 5.00 -2.99 11.08
C VAL A 117 5.22 -2.86 12.58
N ASP A 118 6.37 -2.30 12.95
CA ASP A 118 6.60 -1.66 14.25
C ASP A 118 6.86 -0.16 14.01
N ARG A 119 5.82 0.63 14.27
CA ARG A 119 5.71 2.05 13.92
C ARG A 119 5.86 2.27 12.42
N TYR A 120 7.07 2.62 11.96
CA TYR A 120 7.38 2.80 10.56
C TYR A 120 8.31 1.71 10.02
N HIS A 121 8.80 0.78 10.84
CA HIS A 121 9.61 -0.33 10.35
C HIS A 121 8.68 -1.44 9.85
N ASP A 122 8.57 -1.60 8.54
CA ASP A 122 7.69 -2.55 7.86
C ASP A 122 8.38 -3.89 7.56
N HIS A 123 7.77 -4.75 6.74
CA HIS A 123 8.29 -6.07 6.33
C HIS A 123 8.55 -7.04 7.50
N LEU A 124 7.82 -6.88 8.60
CA LEU A 124 7.87 -7.79 9.74
C LEU A 124 6.87 -8.95 9.54
N PRO A 125 7.17 -10.16 10.06
CA PRO A 125 6.23 -11.25 10.02
C PRO A 125 4.99 -10.94 10.88
N PRO A 126 3.76 -11.13 10.38
CA PRO A 126 2.54 -11.00 11.17
C PRO A 126 2.40 -12.13 12.21
N PRO A 127 1.89 -11.87 13.42
CA PRO A 127 1.81 -10.57 14.05
C PRO A 127 3.20 -10.19 14.56
N SER A 128 3.61 -8.95 14.32
CA SER A 128 4.85 -8.40 14.86
C SER A 128 4.74 -8.06 16.35
N GLY A 129 3.53 -7.75 16.81
CA GLY A 129 3.30 -7.17 18.13
C GLY A 129 3.85 -5.74 18.29
N GLY A 130 4.22 -5.09 17.17
CA GLY A 130 4.77 -3.74 17.14
C GLY A 130 3.75 -2.66 17.48
N GLU A 131 4.25 -1.47 17.83
CA GLU A 131 3.37 -0.33 18.08
C GLU A 131 2.78 0.18 16.76
N GLY A 132 1.46 0.27 16.67
CA GLY A 132 0.79 0.64 15.43
C GLY A 132 0.85 -0.46 14.36
N ALA A 133 0.91 -1.73 14.77
CA ALA A 133 0.80 -2.89 13.88
C ALA A 133 -0.50 -2.89 13.05
N VAL A 134 -0.48 -3.63 11.95
CA VAL A 134 -1.60 -3.76 11.00
C VAL A 134 -2.79 -4.46 11.68
N ASP A 135 -4.00 -3.89 11.57
CA ASP A 135 -5.23 -4.61 11.93
C ASP A 135 -5.66 -5.54 10.80
N PHE A 136 -5.03 -6.70 10.73
CA PHE A 136 -5.25 -7.73 9.71
C PHE A 136 -6.72 -8.20 9.59
N ARG A 137 -7.54 -8.03 10.64
CA ARG A 137 -8.98 -8.37 10.57
C ARG A 137 -9.75 -7.44 9.65
N SER A 138 -9.31 -6.18 9.51
CA SER A 138 -9.92 -5.19 8.62
C SER A 138 -9.81 -5.57 7.14
N LEU A 139 -8.87 -6.45 6.78
CA LEU A 139 -8.66 -6.90 5.40
C LEU A 139 -9.71 -7.94 4.96
N LYS A 140 -10.26 -8.71 5.90
CA LYS A 140 -11.13 -9.88 5.60
C LYS A 140 -12.27 -9.59 4.63
N PRO A 141 -13.00 -8.46 4.71
CA PRO A 141 -14.09 -8.16 3.78
C PRO A 141 -13.64 -8.05 2.31
N TYR A 142 -12.36 -7.74 2.07
CA TYR A 142 -11.80 -7.51 0.74
C TYR A 142 -11.11 -8.75 0.15
N LEU A 143 -10.65 -9.67 1.01
CA LEU A 143 -9.87 -10.84 0.63
C LEU A 143 -10.73 -11.98 0.09
N LYS A 144 -11.31 -11.79 -1.10
CA LYS A 144 -12.04 -12.83 -1.83
C LYS A 144 -11.11 -14.00 -2.23
N PRO A 145 -11.66 -15.17 -2.61
CA PRO A 145 -10.84 -16.34 -2.99
C PRO A 145 -9.87 -16.09 -4.15
N ASP A 146 -10.22 -15.17 -5.07
CA ASP A 146 -9.45 -14.81 -6.26
C ASP A 146 -8.37 -13.74 -6.01
N ILE A 147 -8.33 -13.12 -4.82
CA ILE A 147 -7.30 -12.14 -4.48
C ILE A 147 -5.96 -12.84 -4.22
N ILE A 148 -4.92 -12.42 -4.95
CA ILE A 148 -3.57 -12.95 -4.78
C ILE A 148 -3.02 -12.49 -3.42
N ARG A 149 -2.37 -13.39 -2.68
CA ARG A 149 -1.77 -13.10 -1.39
C ARG A 149 -0.29 -13.45 -1.44
N ILE A 150 0.57 -12.47 -1.26
CA ILE A 150 2.01 -12.64 -1.24
C ILE A 150 2.52 -12.15 0.11
N LEU A 151 3.37 -12.95 0.76
CA LEU A 151 4.06 -12.53 1.98
C LEU A 151 5.37 -11.86 1.56
N GLU A 152 5.59 -10.62 2.03
CA GLU A 152 6.78 -9.83 1.71
C GLU A 152 7.51 -9.47 3.01
N MET A 153 8.63 -10.13 3.30
CA MET A 153 9.37 -9.95 4.55
C MET A 153 10.83 -9.62 4.26
N ARG A 154 11.51 -8.94 5.20
CA ARG A 154 12.96 -8.74 5.10
C ARG A 154 13.68 -10.08 5.08
N ASP A 155 14.79 -10.12 4.36
CA ASP A 155 15.68 -11.27 4.21
C ASP A 155 16.30 -11.71 5.55
N GLU A 156 16.42 -10.81 6.51
CA GLU A 156 16.93 -11.07 7.86
C GLU A 156 15.95 -11.89 8.74
N ILE A 157 14.71 -12.08 8.31
CA ILE A 157 13.71 -12.85 9.06
C ILE A 157 14.04 -14.34 8.98
N SER A 158 14.23 -14.96 10.15
CA SER A 158 14.48 -16.40 10.22
C SER A 158 13.31 -17.20 9.64
N VAL A 159 13.61 -18.35 9.04
CA VAL A 159 12.60 -19.25 8.46
C VAL A 159 11.52 -19.63 9.48
N GLU A 160 11.89 -19.83 10.74
CA GLU A 160 10.96 -20.17 11.82
C GLU A 160 10.00 -19.02 12.12
N ARG A 161 10.48 -17.77 12.10
CA ARG A 161 9.64 -16.59 12.27
C ARG A 161 8.69 -16.41 11.09
N ALA A 162 9.18 -16.57 9.87
CA ALA A 162 8.35 -16.51 8.67
C ALA A 162 7.25 -17.58 8.68
N LYS A 163 7.59 -18.83 9.02
CA LYS A 163 6.62 -19.94 9.15
C LYS A 163 5.54 -19.66 10.18
N ARG A 164 5.92 -19.19 11.37
CA ARG A 164 4.94 -18.79 12.39
C ARG A 164 3.99 -17.69 11.89
N GLY A 165 4.50 -16.76 11.10
CA GLY A 165 3.64 -15.72 10.55
C GLY A 165 2.66 -16.22 9.49
N VAL A 166 3.09 -17.16 8.64
CA VAL A 166 2.19 -17.87 7.73
C VAL A 166 1.10 -18.61 8.50
N GLU A 167 1.47 -19.38 9.53
CA GLU A 167 0.54 -20.14 10.36
C GLU A 167 -0.49 -19.22 11.02
N TRP A 168 -0.04 -18.11 11.60
CA TRP A 168 -0.93 -17.14 12.21
C TRP A 168 -1.91 -16.52 11.20
N LEU A 169 -1.45 -16.13 10.01
CA LEU A 169 -2.34 -15.59 8.96
C LEU A 169 -3.42 -16.60 8.55
N LYS A 170 -3.09 -17.89 8.51
CA LYS A 170 -4.06 -18.97 8.24
C LYS A 170 -5.06 -19.14 9.38
N GLU A 171 -4.62 -19.12 10.63
CA GLU A 171 -5.50 -19.15 11.79
C GLU A 171 -6.47 -17.96 11.82
N GLN A 172 -6.03 -16.80 11.33
CA GLN A 172 -6.91 -15.64 11.17
C GLN A 172 -7.83 -15.74 9.96
N GLY A 173 -7.70 -16.74 9.09
CA GLY A 173 -8.49 -16.87 7.85
C GLY A 173 -8.13 -15.81 6.80
N ILE A 174 -6.87 -15.37 6.78
CA ILE A 174 -6.34 -14.38 5.83
C ILE A 174 -5.59 -15.06 4.71
N ALA A 175 -4.85 -16.13 5.02
CA ALA A 175 -4.07 -16.95 4.08
C ALA A 175 -4.53 -18.41 4.11
#